data_AF-A0A7K4H919-F1
#
_entry.id   AF-A0A7K4H919-F1
#
_cell.length_a   1.000
_cell.length_b   1.000
_cell.length_c   1.000
_cell.angle_alpha   90.00
_cell.angle_beta   90.00
_cell.angle_gamma   90.00
#
_symmetry.space_group_name_H-M   'P 1'
#
loop_
_entity.id
_entity.type
_entity.pdbx_description
1 polymer ?
#
loop_
_entity_poly.entity_id
_entity_poly.type
_entity_poly.pdbx_seq_one_letter_code
_entity_poly.pdbx_strand_id
1 'polypeptide(L)' 'MSSDQNIIFRKIARDFKGRVELTKKLPIETSISLFFELCNFNLNNYIKTEIERYPNKSMKDIIINMYKINKIIERK' A
#
# COMPACT_ATOMS: atom_id res chain seq x y z
N MET A 1 5.05 -2.13 -32.28
CA MET A 1 4.30 -1.48 -31.17
C MET A 1 5.33 -0.74 -30.33
N SER A 2 5.25 0.60 -30.30
CA SER A 2 6.37 1.48 -29.93
C SER A 2 6.77 1.33 -28.45
N SER A 3 8.08 1.39 -28.21
CA SER A 3 8.74 1.34 -26.90
C SER A 3 8.22 2.36 -25.89
N ASP A 4 7.62 3.45 -26.37
CA ASP A 4 7.22 4.60 -25.55
C ASP A 4 5.97 4.33 -24.71
N GLN A 5 5.05 3.49 -25.20
CA GLN A 5 3.86 3.11 -24.43
C GLN A 5 4.26 2.30 -23.18
N ASN A 6 5.25 1.40 -23.31
CA ASN A 6 5.74 0.60 -22.19
C ASN A 6 6.41 1.44 -21.09
N ILE A 7 7.07 2.55 -21.44
CA ILE A 7 7.69 3.47 -20.47
C ILE A 7 6.61 4.22 -19.68
N ILE A 8 5.54 4.66 -20.35
CA ILE A 8 4.42 5.36 -19.73
C ILE A 8 3.66 4.43 -18.78
N PHE A 9 3.38 3.18 -19.18
CA PHE A 9 2.74 2.19 -18.30
C PHE A 9 3.58 1.87 -17.05
N ARG A 10 4.91 1.75 -17.19
CA ARG A 10 5.81 1.56 -16.04
C ARG A 10 5.85 2.76 -15.10
N LYS A 11 5.70 3.99 -15.60
CA LYS A 11 5.57 5.21 -14.79
C LYS A 11 4.21 5.29 -14.08
N ILE A 12 3.12 4.98 -14.77
CA ILE A 12 1.77 4.96 -14.18
C ILE A 12 1.67 3.90 -13.07
N ALA A 13 2.35 2.76 -13.21
CA ALA A 13 2.41 1.73 -12.18
C ALA A 13 3.26 2.10 -10.95
N ARG A 14 4.03 3.20 -10.96
CA ARG A 14 4.88 3.61 -9.82
C ARG A 14 4.14 4.43 -8.76
N ASP A 15 3.03 5.07 -9.12
CA ASP A 15 2.35 6.03 -8.27
C ASP A 15 0.99 5.45 -7.87
N PHE A 16 0.60 5.54 -6.60
CA PHE A 16 -0.67 4.96 -6.09
C PHE A 16 -1.88 5.34 -6.97
N LYS A 17 -1.92 6.59 -7.44
CA LYS A 17 -2.95 7.11 -8.36
C LYS A 17 -2.99 6.37 -9.70
N GLY A 18 -1.85 6.03 -10.28
CA GLY A 18 -1.79 5.31 -11.55
C GLY A 18 -2.11 3.83 -11.41
N ARG A 19 -1.80 3.22 -10.25
CA ARG A 19 -2.30 1.88 -9.90
C ARG A 19 -3.82 1.86 -9.74
N VAL A 20 -4.41 2.91 -9.15
CA VAL A 20 -5.87 3.07 -8.99
C VAL A 20 -6.58 3.28 -10.34
N GLU A 21 -5.97 4.01 -11.28
CA GLU A 21 -6.50 4.16 -12.64
C GLU A 21 -6.43 2.85 -13.44
N LEU A 22 -5.40 2.03 -13.21
CA LEU A 22 -5.30 0.69 -13.79
C LEU A 22 -6.38 -0.24 -13.26
N THR A 23 -6.65 -0.27 -11.96
CA THR A 23 -7.73 -1.09 -11.37
C THR A 23 -9.11 -0.79 -11.96
N LYS A 24 -9.41 0.45 -12.33
CA LYS A 24 -10.70 0.77 -12.99
C LYS A 24 -10.93 0.04 -14.32
N LYS A 25 -9.87 -0.41 -14.98
CA LYS A 25 -9.92 -1.12 -16.27
C LYS A 25 -9.75 -2.63 -16.14
N LEU A 26 -9.51 -3.12 -14.93
CA LEU A 26 -9.26 -4.53 -14.65
C LEU A 26 -10.54 -5.25 -14.21
N PRO A 27 -10.67 -6.56 -14.49
CA PRO A 27 -11.70 -7.39 -13.89
C PRO A 27 -11.72 -7.26 -12.37
N ILE A 28 -12.89 -7.44 -11.76
CA ILE A 28 -13.09 -7.18 -10.33
C ILE A 28 -12.18 -8.06 -9.45
N GLU A 29 -11.95 -9.31 -9.86
CA GLU A 29 -11.08 -10.27 -9.17
C GLU A 29 -9.63 -9.79 -9.15
N THR A 30 -9.16 -9.28 -10.29
CA THR A 30 -7.81 -8.70 -10.40
C THR A 30 -7.68 -7.43 -9.57
N SER A 31 -8.72 -6.61 -9.55
CA SER A 31 -8.75 -5.39 -8.75
C SER A 31 -8.71 -5.66 -7.25
N ILE A 32 -9.44 -6.68 -6.79
CA ILE A 32 -9.41 -7.15 -5.40
C ILE A 32 -8.01 -7.67 -5.04
N SER A 33 -7.39 -8.48 -5.92
CA SER A 33 -6.03 -8.98 -5.70
C SER A 33 -5.03 -7.82 -5.56
N LEU A 34 -5.08 -6.85 -6.47
CA LEU A 34 -4.17 -5.70 -6.44
C LEU A 34 -4.36 -4.85 -5.17
N PHE A 35 -5.60 -4.70 -4.71
CA PHE A 35 -5.89 -4.02 -3.46
C PHE A 35 -5.25 -4.73 -2.26
N PHE A 36 -5.41 -6.04 -2.13
CA PHE A 36 -4.80 -6.80 -1.03
C PHE A 36 -3.27 -6.76 -1.08
N GLU A 37 -2.66 -6.83 -2.27
CA GLU A 37 -1.21 -6.66 -2.43
C GLU A 37 -0.74 -5.28 -1.93
N LEU A 38 -1.46 -4.22 -2.29
CA LEU A 38 -1.16 -2.86 -1.83
C LEU A 38 -1.29 -2.71 -0.32
N CYS A 39 -2.35 -3.26 0.27
CA CYS A 39 -2.52 -3.26 1.72
C CYS A 39 -1.37 -3.99 2.43
N ASN A 40 -1.01 -5.18 1.94
CA ASN A 40 0.08 -5.98 2.52
C ASN A 40 1.43 -5.26 2.38
N PHE A 41 1.72 -4.70 1.21
CA PHE A 41 2.96 -3.93 0.97
C PHE A 41 3.07 -2.73 1.93
N ASN A 42 2.01 -1.93 2.04
CA ASN A 42 2.02 -0.76 2.91
C ASN A 42 2.10 -1.12 4.39
N LEU A 43 1.41 -2.17 4.82
CA LEU A 43 1.48 -2.67 6.20
C LEU A 43 2.91 -3.12 6.54
N ASN A 44 3.52 -3.92 5.68
CA ASN A 44 4.89 -4.41 5.90
C ASN A 44 5.91 -3.28 5.91
N ASN A 45 5.77 -2.29 5.01
CA ASN A 45 6.62 -1.11 5.02
C ASN A 45 6.46 -0.31 6.31
N TYR A 46 5.23 -0.07 6.77
CA TYR A 46 4.99 0.62 8.04
C TYR A 46 5.65 -0.10 9.21
N ILE A 47 5.45 -1.43 9.31
CA ILE A 47 6.05 -2.24 10.37
C ILE A 47 7.57 -2.16 10.31
N LYS A 48 8.15 -2.32 9.12
CA LYS A 48 9.61 -2.22 8.93
C LYS A 48 10.15 -0.87 9.40
N THR A 49 9.53 0.23 8.96
CA THR A 49 9.94 1.58 9.37
C THR A 49 9.82 1.81 10.87
N GLU A 50 8.77 1.30 11.50
CA GLU A 50 8.59 1.43 12.95
C GLU A 50 9.56 0.56 13.76
N ILE A 51 9.96 -0.62 13.26
CA ILE A 51 11.03 -1.43 13.86
C ILE A 51 12.38 -0.72 13.73
N GLU A 52 12.69 -0.16 12.55
CA GLU A 52 13.92 0.62 12.34
C GLU A 52 13.99 1.84 13.27
N ARG A 53 12.85 2.51 13.50
CA ARG A 53 12.75 3.65 14.40
C ARG A 53 12.76 3.26 15.89
N TYR A 54 12.18 2.11 16.23
CA TYR A 54 12.05 1.62 17.60
C TYR A 54 12.46 0.13 17.71
N PRO A 55 13.76 -0.17 17.70
CA PRO A 55 14.26 -1.55 17.63
C PRO A 55 13.80 -2.46 18.78
N ASN A 56 13.48 -1.86 19.92
CA ASN A 56 13.07 -2.56 21.13
C ASN A 56 11.55 -2.81 21.19
N LYS A 57 10.75 -2.26 20.27
CA LYS A 57 9.31 -2.50 20.23
C LYS A 57 9.02 -3.79 19.50
N SER A 58 8.13 -4.60 20.06
CA SER A 58 7.64 -5.78 19.36
C SER A 58 6.74 -5.38 18.18
N MET A 59 6.71 -6.21 17.14
CA MET A 59 5.78 -6.05 16.02
C MET A 59 4.31 -5.98 16.48
N LYS A 60 3.96 -6.74 17.54
CA LYS A 60 2.64 -6.70 18.19
C LYS A 60 2.30 -5.30 18.69
N ASP A 61 3.23 -4.64 19.39
CA ASP A 61 3.01 -3.30 19.92
C ASP A 61 2.87 -2.25 18.81
N ILE A 62 3.64 -2.42 17.71
CA ILE A 62 3.55 -1.56 16.53
C ILE A 62 2.15 -1.65 15.90
N ILE A 63 1.63 -2.87 15.72
CA ILE A 63 0.29 -3.10 15.15
C ILE A 63 -0.80 -2.54 16.08
N ILE A 64 -0.70 -2.76 17.40
CA ILE A 64 -1.65 -2.21 18.38
C ILE A 64 -1.68 -0.68 18.33
N ASN A 65 -0.51 -0.05 18.21
CA ASN A 65 -0.42 1.40 18.10
C ASN A 65 -1.03 1.91 16.78
N MET A 66 -0.78 1.24 15.66
CA MET A 66 -1.40 1.57 14.38
C MET A 66 -2.94 1.54 14.48
N TYR A 67 -3.50 0.52 15.13
CA TYR A 67 -4.94 0.41 15.36
C TYR A 67 -5.50 1.55 16.23
N LYS A 68 -4.80 1.90 17.32
CA LYS A 68 -5.20 3.01 18.20
C LYS A 68 -5.22 4.34 17.43
N ILE A 69 -4.22 4.60 16.59
CA ILE A 69 -4.15 5.81 15.75
C ILE A 69 -5.36 5.86 14.80
N ASN A 70 -5.66 4.75 14.11
CA ASN A 70 -6.81 4.68 13.21
C ASN A 70 -8.12 4.98 13.96
N LYS A 71 -8.31 4.42 15.17
CA LYS A 71 -9.49 4.69 16.01
C LYS A 71 -9.64 6.14 16.44
N ILE A 72 -8.52 6.86 16.61
CA ILE A 72 -8.55 8.30 16.93
C ILE A 72 -8.95 9.11 15.69
N ILE A 73 -8.43 8.74 14.51
CA ILE A 73 -8.76 9.41 13.24
C ILE A 73 -10.23 9.21 12.89
N GLU A 74 -10.78 7.99 13.02
CA GLU A 74 -12.19 7.68 12.76
C GLU A 74 -13.19 8.47 13.63
N ARG A 75 -12.73 9.01 14.77
CA ARG A 75 -13.57 9.77 15.70
C ARG A 75 -13.53 11.29 15.45
N LYS A 76 -12.73 11.76 14.50
CA LYS A 76 -12.64 13.17 14.10
C LYS A 76 -13.40 13.39 12.80
#